data_AF-A0A3D9MX61-F1
#
_entry.id   AF-A0A3D9MX61-F1
#
_cell.length_a   1.000
_cell.length_b   1.000
_cell.length_c   1.000
_cell.angle_alpha   90.00
_cell.angle_beta   90.00
_cell.angle_gamma   90.00
#
_symmetry.space_group_name_H-M   'P 1'
#
loop_
_entity.id
_entity.type
_entity.pdbx_description
1 polymer ?
#
loop_
_entity_poly.entity_id
_entity_poly.type
_entity_poly.pdbx_seq_one_letter_code
_entity_poly.pdbx_strand_id
1 'polypeptide(L)'
;MHSEKFNEVEHEAIVLLAAWEMLGGMVNYAFFNKLKRTNDVLLMFDNSNDKRLFNILLGDFLSQPNERGSNDSFLNLKKPPKSGRPTDYTFLFYLRQICAAPKLARNSDCIQKPLDSLSTWLEADCLVPDVWFGEIDVQVDVRIERIRYIKICGDIAKHNFSRLQSNVEKIVQTLKRSGVEISAEEGFKALPGFYEWFHENIFTYHSSHIAEMLNDLLWGINDYLADEFTQSYTQEPEEDHRYRYEYPGDCNHSFARSAYWSLMNHVRHGPYLPRFKVSPSLTTEY
;
A
#
# COMPACT_ATOMS: atom_id res chain seq x y z
N MET A 1 -24.47 -2.99 -17.89
CA MET A 1 -23.44 -2.31 -18.71
C MET A 1 -22.35 -3.35 -18.93
N HIS A 2 -22.24 -3.93 -20.13
CA HIS A 2 -21.12 -4.82 -20.41
C HIS A 2 -19.85 -3.98 -20.37
N SER A 3 -18.98 -4.22 -19.39
CA SER A 3 -17.64 -3.63 -19.36
C SER A 3 -16.95 -4.00 -20.66
N GLU A 4 -16.63 -3.01 -21.49
CA GLU A 4 -15.65 -3.22 -22.55
C GLU A 4 -14.36 -3.78 -21.92
N LYS A 5 -13.73 -4.71 -22.62
CA LYS A 5 -12.58 -5.45 -22.11
C LYS A 5 -11.32 -4.65 -22.44
N PHE A 6 -10.58 -4.23 -21.42
CA PHE A 6 -9.28 -3.59 -21.61
C PHE A 6 -8.24 -4.61 -22.08
N ASN A 7 -7.32 -4.17 -22.93
CA ASN A 7 -6.14 -4.97 -23.30
C ASN A 7 -5.02 -4.83 -22.25
N GLU A 8 -3.89 -5.49 -22.50
CA GLU A 8 -2.78 -5.56 -21.54
C GLU A 8 -2.11 -4.20 -21.30
N VAL A 9 -1.92 -3.38 -22.35
CA VAL A 9 -1.34 -2.03 -22.23
C VAL A 9 -2.28 -1.11 -21.44
N GLU A 10 -3.58 -1.19 -21.72
CA GLU A 10 -4.61 -0.41 -21.03
C GLU A 10 -4.71 -0.78 -19.55
N HIS A 11 -4.70 -2.08 -19.23
CA HIS A 11 -4.69 -2.54 -17.84
C HIS A 11 -3.45 -2.05 -17.10
N GLU A 12 -2.27 -2.11 -17.73
CA GLU A 12 -1.04 -1.65 -17.12
C GLU A 12 -1.09 -0.16 -16.78
N ALA A 13 -1.55 0.69 -17.72
CA ALA A 13 -1.71 2.13 -17.48
C ALA A 13 -2.68 2.42 -16.32
N ILE A 14 -3.81 1.71 -16.26
CA ILE A 14 -4.83 1.87 -15.22
C ILE A 14 -4.28 1.46 -13.84
N VAL A 15 -3.62 0.30 -13.77
CA VAL A 15 -3.07 -0.23 -12.52
C VAL A 15 -1.93 0.64 -12.00
N LEU A 16 -1.02 1.10 -12.87
CA LEU A 16 0.07 1.98 -12.48
C LEU A 16 -0.43 3.35 -12.02
N LEU A 17 -1.46 3.92 -12.66
CA LEU A 17 -2.08 5.15 -12.18
C LEU A 17 -2.68 4.95 -10.78
N ALA A 18 -3.49 3.91 -10.60
CA ALA A 18 -4.11 3.63 -9.31
C ALA A 18 -3.06 3.41 -8.21
N ALA A 19 -1.98 2.66 -8.51
CA ALA A 19 -0.85 2.50 -7.60
C ALA A 19 -0.18 3.84 -7.27
N TRP A 20 0.07 4.67 -8.28
CA TRP A 20 0.66 6.00 -8.09
C TRP A 20 -0.20 6.86 -7.17
N GLU A 21 -1.51 6.92 -7.41
CA GLU A 21 -2.43 7.74 -6.62
C GLU A 21 -2.51 7.26 -5.17
N MET A 22 -2.58 5.95 -4.92
CA MET A 22 -2.61 5.40 -3.56
C MET A 22 -1.29 5.63 -2.83
N LEU A 23 -0.15 5.38 -3.48
CA LEU A 23 1.18 5.59 -2.89
C LEU A 23 1.44 7.08 -2.66
N GLY A 24 1.24 7.91 -3.67
CA GLY A 24 1.38 9.36 -3.60
C GLY A 24 0.46 10.00 -2.57
N GLY A 25 -0.73 9.43 -2.36
CA GLY A 25 -1.64 9.82 -1.28
C GLY A 25 -1.11 9.56 0.12
N MET A 26 -0.18 8.62 0.30
CA MET A 26 0.43 8.29 1.59
C MET A 26 1.82 8.93 1.80
N VAL A 27 2.68 8.95 0.78
CA VAL A 27 4.08 9.41 0.89
C VAL A 27 4.27 10.81 0.30
N ASN A 28 3.83 11.83 1.04
CA ASN A 28 3.92 13.23 0.63
C ASN A 28 4.09 14.17 1.84
N TYR A 29 4.39 15.44 1.56
CA TYR A 29 4.62 16.48 2.59
C TYR A 29 3.36 16.96 3.33
N ALA A 30 2.17 16.46 3.00
CA ALA A 30 0.96 16.71 3.80
C ALA A 30 0.85 15.75 4.99
N PHE A 31 1.46 14.56 4.92
CA PHE A 31 1.54 13.63 6.05
C PHE A 31 2.78 13.82 6.90
N PHE A 32 3.88 14.25 6.27
CA PHE A 32 5.20 14.22 6.88
C PHE A 32 5.90 15.57 6.81
N ASN A 33 6.62 15.85 7.88
CA ASN A 33 7.52 16.99 7.94
C ASN A 33 8.56 16.95 6.82
N LYS A 34 8.93 18.14 6.31
CA LYS A 34 9.98 18.26 5.29
C LYS A 34 11.29 17.65 5.79
N LEU A 35 11.88 16.83 4.94
CA LEU A 35 13.14 16.16 5.21
C LEU A 35 14.30 17.17 5.26
N LYS A 36 15.08 17.13 6.35
CA LYS A 36 16.34 17.89 6.47
C LYS A 36 17.54 17.16 5.86
N ARG A 37 17.42 15.84 5.70
CA ARG A 37 18.44 14.92 5.16
C ARG A 37 17.74 13.72 4.52
N THR A 38 18.45 12.99 3.66
CA THR A 38 17.94 11.79 2.97
C THR A 38 18.51 10.48 3.49
N ASN A 39 19.45 10.51 4.44
CA ASN A 39 19.97 9.32 5.11
C ASN A 39 19.75 9.45 6.62
N ASP A 40 19.61 8.31 7.30
CA ASP A 40 19.35 8.26 8.75
C ASP A 40 18.11 9.09 9.12
N VAL A 41 17.03 8.89 8.36
CA VAL A 41 15.80 9.67 8.50
C VAL A 41 14.91 9.09 9.59
N LEU A 42 14.37 9.97 10.42
CA LEU A 42 13.18 9.72 11.22
C LEU A 42 12.05 10.55 10.60
N LEU A 43 11.06 9.86 10.03
CA LEU A 43 9.94 10.50 9.36
C LEU A 43 8.81 10.71 10.36
N MET A 44 8.54 11.97 10.69
CA MET A 44 7.56 12.35 11.71
C MET A 44 6.27 12.81 11.07
N PHE A 45 5.16 12.21 11.48
CA PHE A 45 3.82 12.74 11.22
C PHE A 45 3.63 14.09 11.92
N ASP A 46 2.81 14.96 11.35
CA ASP A 46 2.49 16.25 11.97
C ASP A 46 1.58 16.10 13.19
N ASN A 47 0.65 15.14 13.16
CA ASN A 47 -0.21 14.82 14.29
C ASN A 47 -0.71 13.35 14.25
N SER A 48 -1.42 12.95 15.31
CA SER A 48 -1.97 11.60 15.45
C SER A 48 -3.08 11.27 14.45
N ASN A 49 -3.81 12.26 13.94
CA ASN A 49 -4.82 12.02 12.91
C ASN A 49 -4.18 11.69 11.56
N ASP A 50 -3.04 12.31 11.23
CA ASP A 50 -2.29 11.97 10.00
C ASP A 50 -1.73 10.55 10.08
N LYS A 51 -1.19 10.16 11.24
CA LYS A 51 -0.77 8.76 11.48
C LYS A 51 -1.93 7.79 11.29
N ARG A 52 -3.09 8.09 11.89
CA ARG A 52 -4.31 7.29 11.77
C ARG A 52 -4.77 7.19 10.32
N LEU A 53 -4.82 8.30 9.60
CA LEU A 53 -5.22 8.34 8.20
C LEU A 53 -4.23 7.59 7.31
N PHE A 54 -2.93 7.71 7.56
CA PHE A 54 -1.90 6.96 6.85
C PHE A 54 -2.11 5.45 6.99
N ASN A 55 -2.41 4.96 8.20
CA ASN A 55 -2.72 3.55 8.40
C ASN A 55 -4.02 3.11 7.70
N ILE A 56 -5.05 3.96 7.68
CA ILE A 56 -6.29 3.70 6.93
C ILE A 56 -6.00 3.54 5.42
N LEU A 57 -5.25 4.48 4.84
CA LEU A 57 -4.89 4.43 3.41
C LEU A 57 -4.00 3.23 3.09
N LEU A 58 -3.09 2.87 3.99
CA LEU A 58 -2.26 1.68 3.87
C LEU A 58 -3.12 0.41 3.91
N GLY A 59 -4.09 0.32 4.82
CA GLY A 59 -5.05 -0.79 4.87
C GLY A 59 -5.85 -0.94 3.57
N ASP A 60 -6.26 0.17 2.97
CA ASP A 60 -6.97 0.20 1.68
C ASP A 60 -6.05 -0.25 0.52
N PHE A 61 -4.79 0.21 0.48
CA PHE A 61 -3.78 -0.28 -0.48
C PHE A 61 -3.45 -1.78 -0.30
N LEU A 62 -3.52 -2.26 0.95
CA LEU A 62 -3.35 -3.66 1.32
C LEU A 62 -4.65 -4.48 1.20
N SER A 63 -5.59 -4.05 0.38
CA SER A 63 -6.85 -4.74 0.09
C SER A 63 -7.04 -4.92 -1.42
N GLN A 64 -7.90 -5.85 -1.83
CA GLN A 64 -8.20 -6.04 -3.26
C GLN A 64 -9.20 -4.98 -3.76
N PRO A 65 -9.06 -4.53 -5.02
CA PRO A 65 -10.11 -3.79 -5.71
C PRO A 65 -11.43 -4.59 -5.74
N ASN A 66 -12.49 -4.00 -5.20
CA ASN A 66 -13.87 -4.50 -5.22
C ASN A 66 -14.15 -5.87 -4.56
N GLU A 67 -13.86 -6.02 -3.26
CA GLU A 67 -14.31 -7.19 -2.48
C GLU A 67 -15.82 -7.26 -2.17
N ARG A 68 -16.65 -6.30 -2.62
CA ARG A 68 -18.09 -6.30 -2.30
C ARG A 68 -18.97 -6.84 -3.42
N GLY A 69 -19.18 -8.15 -3.39
CA GLY A 69 -20.46 -8.77 -3.74
C GLY A 69 -20.76 -9.06 -5.22
N SER A 70 -19.88 -8.72 -6.16
CA SER A 70 -20.01 -9.16 -7.55
C SER A 70 -18.94 -10.19 -7.92
N ASN A 71 -19.34 -11.25 -8.64
CA ASN A 71 -18.39 -12.19 -9.24
C ASN A 71 -17.51 -11.56 -10.32
N ASP A 72 -17.81 -10.33 -10.74
CA ASP A 72 -17.04 -9.57 -11.71
C ASP A 72 -15.82 -8.94 -11.04
N SER A 73 -14.64 -9.18 -11.62
CA SER A 73 -13.41 -8.50 -11.20
C SER A 73 -13.48 -7.03 -11.58
N PHE A 74 -12.97 -6.13 -10.72
CA PHE A 74 -12.82 -4.72 -11.05
C PHE A 74 -12.11 -4.58 -12.40
N LEU A 75 -12.78 -3.96 -13.38
CA LEU A 75 -12.27 -3.76 -14.74
C LEU A 75 -11.72 -5.03 -15.43
N ASN A 76 -12.22 -6.22 -15.06
CA ASN A 76 -11.73 -7.52 -15.57
C ASN A 76 -10.26 -7.84 -15.20
N LEU A 77 -9.72 -7.25 -14.13
CA LEU A 77 -8.39 -7.58 -13.65
C LEU A 77 -8.26 -9.06 -13.28
N LYS A 78 -7.07 -9.61 -13.42
CA LYS A 78 -6.79 -11.01 -13.05
C LYS A 78 -7.05 -11.21 -11.56
N LYS A 79 -7.76 -12.27 -11.19
CA LYS A 79 -7.94 -12.64 -9.78
C LYS A 79 -6.70 -13.36 -9.26
N PRO A 80 -6.30 -13.14 -8.01
CA PRO A 80 -5.22 -13.91 -7.41
C PRO A 80 -5.62 -15.38 -7.25
N PRO A 81 -4.63 -16.29 -7.25
CA PRO A 81 -4.88 -17.71 -7.05
C PRO A 81 -5.43 -17.97 -5.64
N LYS A 82 -6.31 -18.97 -5.49
CA LYS A 82 -6.90 -19.36 -4.19
C LYS A 82 -5.86 -19.80 -3.14
N SER A 83 -4.67 -20.21 -3.59
CA SER A 83 -3.54 -20.60 -2.76
C SER A 83 -2.44 -19.55 -2.76
N GLY A 84 -2.78 -18.29 -3.05
CA GLY A 84 -1.83 -17.19 -3.04
C GLY A 84 -1.29 -16.88 -1.64
N ARG A 85 -0.15 -16.18 -1.60
CA ARG A 85 0.43 -15.62 -0.37
C ARG A 85 -0.40 -14.42 0.13
N PRO A 86 -0.30 -14.00 1.41
CA PRO A 86 -1.11 -12.89 1.93
C PRO A 86 -1.07 -11.63 1.06
N THR A 87 0.09 -11.25 0.51
CA THR A 87 0.18 -10.05 -0.35
C THR A 87 -0.46 -10.22 -1.73
N ASP A 88 -0.73 -11.45 -2.17
CA ASP A 88 -1.49 -11.69 -3.41
C ASP A 88 -2.94 -11.22 -3.27
N TYR A 89 -3.44 -11.08 -2.05
CA TYR A 89 -4.77 -10.56 -1.75
C TYR A 89 -4.77 -9.05 -1.48
N THR A 90 -3.86 -8.32 -2.15
CA THR A 90 -3.71 -6.88 -2.03
C THR A 90 -3.45 -6.24 -3.39
N PHE A 91 -3.32 -4.91 -3.44
CA PHE A 91 -2.94 -4.23 -4.68
C PHE A 91 -1.55 -4.64 -5.20
N LEU A 92 -0.67 -5.12 -4.32
CA LEU A 92 0.68 -5.59 -4.68
C LEU A 92 0.66 -6.74 -5.70
N PHE A 93 -0.41 -7.54 -5.74
CA PHE A 93 -0.60 -8.57 -6.74
C PHE A 93 -0.58 -8.02 -8.18
N TYR A 94 -1.25 -6.90 -8.42
CA TYR A 94 -1.38 -6.32 -9.75
C TYR A 94 -0.07 -5.69 -10.21
N LEU A 95 0.68 -5.05 -9.30
CA LEU A 95 2.05 -4.60 -9.58
C LEU A 95 2.96 -5.78 -9.92
N ARG A 96 2.81 -6.91 -9.21
CA ARG A 96 3.56 -8.14 -9.52
C ARG A 96 3.23 -8.68 -10.92
N GLN A 97 1.97 -8.57 -11.37
CA GLN A 97 1.60 -8.97 -12.73
C GLN A 97 2.26 -8.08 -13.79
N ILE A 98 2.36 -6.77 -13.54
CA ILE A 98 3.07 -5.84 -14.42
C ILE A 98 4.55 -6.22 -14.52
N CYS A 99 5.22 -6.45 -13.38
CA CYS A 99 6.62 -6.88 -13.39
C CYS A 99 6.84 -8.21 -14.14
N ALA A 100 5.85 -9.11 -14.14
CA ALA A 100 5.95 -10.39 -14.84
C ALA A 100 5.77 -10.28 -16.36
N ALA A 101 5.06 -9.26 -16.84
CA ALA A 101 4.75 -9.07 -18.26
C ALA A 101 4.62 -7.58 -18.63
N PRO A 102 5.71 -6.80 -18.51
CA PRO A 102 5.66 -5.35 -18.68
C PRO A 102 5.36 -4.96 -20.13
N LYS A 103 4.53 -3.92 -20.31
CA LYS A 103 4.05 -3.44 -21.62
C LYS A 103 4.47 -2.00 -21.93
N LEU A 104 4.53 -1.14 -20.93
CA LEU A 104 4.93 0.26 -21.08
C LEU A 104 6.43 0.47 -20.93
N ALA A 105 7.17 -0.50 -20.36
CA ALA A 105 8.63 -0.46 -20.35
C ALA A 105 9.24 -1.84 -20.51
N ARG A 106 10.56 -1.91 -20.73
CA ARG A 106 11.27 -3.19 -20.93
C ARG A 106 11.78 -3.81 -19.64
N ASN A 107 12.12 -2.99 -18.65
CA ASN A 107 12.75 -3.44 -17.42
C ASN A 107 11.91 -3.02 -16.21
N SER A 108 11.41 -4.00 -15.46
CA SER A 108 10.59 -3.80 -14.27
C SER A 108 11.35 -3.93 -12.94
N ASP A 109 12.68 -4.10 -12.95
CA ASP A 109 13.50 -4.28 -11.73
C ASP A 109 13.31 -3.15 -10.71
N CYS A 110 13.12 -1.93 -11.19
CA CYS A 110 12.87 -0.74 -10.37
C CYS A 110 11.57 -0.83 -9.57
N ILE A 111 10.55 -1.55 -10.05
CA ILE A 111 9.33 -1.85 -9.30
C ILE A 111 9.49 -3.17 -8.54
N GLN A 112 10.06 -4.19 -9.17
CA GLN A 112 10.09 -5.55 -8.63
C GLN A 112 10.89 -5.65 -7.34
N LYS A 113 12.06 -5.01 -7.25
CA LYS A 113 12.90 -5.03 -6.04
C LYS A 113 12.19 -4.42 -4.81
N PRO A 114 11.69 -3.16 -4.85
CA PRO A 114 10.96 -2.60 -3.71
C PRO A 114 9.65 -3.35 -3.42
N LEU A 115 8.96 -3.85 -4.46
CA LEU A 115 7.77 -4.67 -4.31
C LEU A 115 8.06 -5.95 -3.51
N ASP A 116 9.12 -6.69 -3.86
CA ASP A 116 9.51 -7.91 -3.16
C ASP A 116 10.01 -7.63 -1.75
N SER A 117 10.74 -6.53 -1.53
CA SER A 117 11.17 -6.09 -0.20
C SER A 117 9.96 -5.80 0.71
N LEU A 118 9.02 -4.97 0.23
CA LEU A 118 7.79 -4.64 0.97
C LEU A 118 6.97 -5.89 1.25
N SER A 119 6.79 -6.75 0.25
CA SER A 119 5.97 -7.95 0.39
C SER A 119 6.58 -8.94 1.39
N THR A 120 7.90 -9.08 1.40
CA THR A 120 8.62 -9.94 2.36
C THR A 120 8.51 -9.39 3.77
N TRP A 121 8.67 -8.08 3.96
CA TRP A 121 8.55 -7.45 5.27
C TRP A 121 7.13 -7.56 5.85
N LEU A 122 6.10 -7.38 5.01
CA LEU A 122 4.69 -7.48 5.38
C LEU A 122 4.27 -8.88 5.83
N GLU A 123 4.82 -9.93 5.20
CA GLU A 123 4.45 -11.32 5.47
C GLU A 123 5.23 -11.97 6.61
N ALA A 124 6.31 -11.33 7.07
CA ALA A 124 7.02 -11.82 8.22
C ALA A 124 6.19 -11.64 9.51
N ASP A 125 6.28 -12.63 10.39
CA ASP A 125 5.78 -12.55 11.77
C ASP A 125 6.66 -11.57 12.57
N CYS A 126 6.03 -10.71 13.37
CA CYS A 126 6.68 -10.04 14.49
C CYS A 126 6.28 -10.72 15.82
N LEU A 127 7.21 -10.73 16.77
CA LEU A 127 6.95 -11.18 18.14
C LEU A 127 6.95 -9.97 19.06
N VAL A 128 5.81 -9.66 19.66
CA VAL A 128 5.66 -8.59 20.63
C VAL A 128 5.54 -9.23 22.02
N PRO A 129 6.55 -9.09 22.90
CA PRO A 129 6.52 -9.71 24.21
C PRO A 129 5.60 -8.91 25.15
N ASP A 130 5.06 -9.60 26.16
CA ASP A 130 4.36 -8.98 27.29
C ASP A 130 3.22 -8.03 26.92
N VAL A 131 2.47 -8.35 25.84
CA VAL A 131 1.29 -7.56 25.46
C VAL A 131 0.23 -7.70 26.54
N TRP A 132 -0.18 -6.57 27.12
CA TRP A 132 -1.18 -6.49 28.17
C TRP A 132 -2.52 -5.99 27.63
N PHE A 133 -3.55 -6.85 27.68
CA PHE A 133 -4.94 -6.53 27.38
C PHE A 133 -5.73 -6.38 28.69
N GLY A 134 -5.62 -5.21 29.32
CA GLY A 134 -6.20 -4.96 30.65
C GLY A 134 -7.72 -5.07 30.72
N GLU A 135 -8.43 -4.89 29.60
CA GLU A 135 -9.89 -5.00 29.52
C GLU A 135 -10.40 -6.44 29.68
N ILE A 136 -9.51 -7.42 29.50
CA ILE A 136 -9.79 -8.86 29.61
C ILE A 136 -8.81 -9.59 30.54
N ASP A 137 -7.95 -8.86 31.25
CA ASP A 137 -6.98 -9.41 32.22
C ASP A 137 -6.01 -10.45 31.60
N VAL A 138 -5.54 -10.20 30.37
CA VAL A 138 -4.65 -11.12 29.63
C VAL A 138 -3.29 -10.48 29.37
N GLN A 139 -2.22 -11.16 29.80
CA GLN A 139 -0.84 -10.87 29.41
C GLN A 139 -0.32 -12.02 28.54
N VAL A 140 0.23 -11.71 27.36
CA VAL A 140 0.73 -12.74 26.43
C VAL A 140 1.75 -12.20 25.44
N ASP A 141 2.72 -13.05 25.07
CA ASP A 141 3.59 -12.79 23.92
C ASP A 141 2.82 -13.00 22.62
N VAL A 142 2.58 -11.94 21.86
CA VAL A 142 1.79 -12.02 20.63
C VAL A 142 2.71 -12.22 19.43
N ARG A 143 2.49 -13.31 18.70
CA ARG A 143 3.07 -13.52 17.37
C ARG A 143 2.05 -13.24 16.28
N ILE A 144 2.36 -12.27 15.41
CA ILE A 144 1.44 -11.82 14.35
C ILE A 144 2.18 -11.36 13.09
N GLU A 145 1.67 -11.71 11.91
CA GLU A 145 2.17 -11.20 10.63
C GLU A 145 1.97 -9.68 10.55
N ARG A 146 2.97 -8.94 10.03
CA ARG A 146 2.89 -7.47 10.03
C ARG A 146 1.68 -6.95 9.27
N ILE A 147 1.40 -7.52 8.09
CA ILE A 147 0.21 -7.19 7.29
C ILE A 147 -1.10 -7.36 8.06
N ARG A 148 -1.17 -8.33 8.98
CA ARG A 148 -2.39 -8.65 9.72
C ARG A 148 -2.70 -7.56 10.74
N TYR A 149 -1.74 -7.15 11.57
CA TYR A 149 -2.02 -6.09 12.55
C TYR A 149 -2.22 -4.74 11.86
N ILE A 150 -1.47 -4.44 10.78
CA ILE A 150 -1.63 -3.19 10.00
C ILE A 150 -3.07 -3.07 9.51
N LYS A 151 -3.61 -4.12 8.87
CA LYS A 151 -5.00 -4.12 8.38
C LYS A 151 -6.03 -4.03 9.50
N ILE A 152 -5.85 -4.77 10.60
CA ILE A 152 -6.76 -4.71 11.74
C ILE A 152 -6.79 -3.30 12.33
N CYS A 153 -5.63 -2.69 12.57
CA CYS A 153 -5.52 -1.33 13.09
C CYS A 153 -6.12 -0.31 12.11
N GLY A 154 -5.92 -0.47 10.79
CA GLY A 154 -6.53 0.38 9.77
C GLY A 154 -8.05 0.34 9.82
N ASP A 155 -8.64 -0.85 9.98
CA ASP A 155 -10.08 -1.01 10.11
C ASP A 155 -10.63 -0.45 11.43
N ILE A 156 -9.94 -0.68 12.57
CA ILE A 156 -10.30 -0.07 13.86
C ILE A 156 -10.29 1.46 13.75
N ALA A 157 -9.28 2.02 13.09
CA ALA A 157 -9.18 3.44 12.84
C ALA A 157 -10.31 3.98 11.93
N LYS A 158 -10.83 3.17 11.00
CA LYS A 158 -11.84 3.57 10.00
C LYS A 158 -13.28 3.37 10.47
N HIS A 159 -13.52 2.41 11.36
CA HIS A 159 -14.85 1.89 11.66
C HIS A 159 -15.18 1.93 13.15
N ASN A 160 -16.48 2.02 13.45
CA ASN A 160 -16.95 1.75 14.81
C ASN A 160 -17.06 0.22 15.04
N PHE A 161 -17.18 -0.19 16.30
CA PHE A 161 -17.16 -1.60 16.71
C PHE A 161 -18.17 -2.48 15.95
N SER A 162 -19.34 -1.96 15.55
CA SER A 162 -20.37 -2.75 14.86
C SER A 162 -19.92 -3.30 13.49
N ARG A 163 -18.83 -2.78 12.91
CA ARG A 163 -18.26 -3.23 11.63
C ARG A 163 -16.96 -4.03 11.81
N LEU A 164 -16.58 -4.36 13.05
CA LEU A 164 -15.29 -4.98 13.35
C LEU A 164 -15.39 -6.48 13.68
N GLN A 165 -16.54 -7.13 13.47
CA GLN A 165 -16.71 -8.57 13.75
C GLN A 165 -15.62 -9.45 13.13
N SER A 166 -15.31 -9.25 11.85
CA SER A 166 -14.26 -10.01 11.15
C SER A 166 -12.86 -9.71 11.70
N ASN A 167 -12.63 -8.51 12.22
CA ASN A 167 -11.36 -8.16 12.87
C ASN A 167 -11.25 -8.74 14.27
N VAL A 168 -12.35 -8.79 15.02
CA VAL A 168 -12.44 -9.49 16.30
C VAL A 168 -12.11 -10.97 16.12
N GLU A 169 -12.67 -11.64 15.12
CA GLU A 169 -12.34 -13.03 14.80
C GLU A 169 -10.84 -13.22 14.51
N LYS A 170 -10.22 -12.27 13.80
CA LYS A 170 -8.77 -12.29 13.56
C LYS A 170 -7.97 -12.11 14.85
N ILE A 171 -8.39 -11.23 15.77
CA ILE A 171 -7.73 -11.03 17.07
C ILE A 171 -7.82 -12.30 17.92
N VAL A 172 -9.02 -12.89 18.03
CA VAL A 172 -9.24 -14.16 18.76
C VAL A 172 -8.32 -15.26 18.23
N GLN A 173 -8.21 -15.41 16.90
CA GLN A 173 -7.30 -16.37 16.28
C GLN A 173 -5.82 -16.07 16.57
N THR A 174 -5.42 -14.80 16.59
CA THR A 174 -4.04 -14.39 16.92
C THR A 174 -3.70 -14.76 18.36
N LEU A 175 -4.58 -14.46 19.31
CA LEU A 175 -4.38 -14.81 20.72
C LEU A 175 -4.38 -16.32 20.92
N LYS A 176 -5.25 -17.05 20.22
CA LYS A 176 -5.25 -18.52 20.24
C LYS A 176 -3.94 -19.10 19.73
N ARG A 177 -3.38 -18.55 18.64
CA ARG A 177 -2.02 -18.93 18.15
C ARG A 177 -0.92 -18.63 19.16
N SER A 178 -1.15 -17.67 20.05
CA SER A 178 -0.24 -17.26 21.11
C SER A 178 -0.50 -17.99 22.44
N GLY A 179 -1.40 -18.98 22.46
CA GLY A 179 -1.67 -19.84 23.61
C GLY A 179 -2.80 -19.37 24.53
N VAL A 180 -3.54 -18.32 24.16
CA VAL A 180 -4.67 -17.78 24.95
C VAL A 180 -5.97 -17.93 24.18
N GLU A 181 -6.94 -18.65 24.76
CA GLU A 181 -8.29 -18.73 24.20
C GLU A 181 -9.19 -17.67 24.83
N ILE A 182 -9.86 -16.89 23.99
CA ILE A 182 -10.85 -15.89 24.39
C ILE A 182 -12.12 -16.05 23.55
N SER A 183 -13.24 -15.59 24.10
CA SER A 183 -14.53 -15.46 23.42
C SER A 183 -14.55 -14.28 22.44
N ALA A 184 -15.58 -14.24 21.57
CA ALA A 184 -15.79 -13.09 20.70
C ALA A 184 -16.11 -11.80 21.49
N GLU A 185 -16.83 -11.90 22.62
CA GLU A 185 -17.13 -10.75 23.47
C GLU A 185 -15.84 -10.17 24.08
N GLU A 186 -14.95 -11.02 24.59
CA GLU A 186 -13.63 -10.60 25.05
C GLU A 186 -12.80 -10.01 23.90
N GLY A 187 -12.91 -10.56 22.69
CA GLY A 187 -12.26 -9.99 21.52
C GLY A 187 -12.73 -8.57 21.17
N PHE A 188 -14.02 -8.25 21.37
CA PHE A 188 -14.50 -6.87 21.26
C PHE A 188 -13.94 -5.98 22.37
N LYS A 189 -13.87 -6.48 23.61
CA LYS A 189 -13.29 -5.74 24.75
C LYS A 189 -11.81 -5.46 24.57
N ALA A 190 -11.08 -6.35 23.90
CA ALA A 190 -9.65 -6.22 23.63
C ALA A 190 -9.29 -5.23 22.51
N LEU A 191 -10.26 -4.67 21.76
CA LEU A 191 -10.00 -3.75 20.65
C LEU A 191 -9.16 -2.52 21.04
N PRO A 192 -9.42 -1.81 22.17
CA PRO A 192 -8.63 -0.65 22.56
C PRO A 192 -7.18 -1.03 22.91
N GLY A 193 -6.97 -2.03 23.78
CA GLY A 193 -5.64 -2.55 24.08
C GLY A 193 -4.88 -3.07 22.85
N PHE A 194 -5.56 -3.75 21.91
CA PHE A 194 -4.94 -4.15 20.64
C PHE A 194 -4.48 -2.93 19.84
N TYR A 195 -5.32 -1.90 19.74
CA TYR A 195 -4.97 -0.70 19.00
C TYR A 195 -3.82 0.06 19.67
N GLU A 196 -3.81 0.20 20.99
CA GLU A 196 -2.71 0.83 21.71
C GLU A 196 -1.37 0.14 21.43
N TRP A 197 -1.30 -1.19 21.63
CA TRP A 197 -0.07 -1.93 21.37
C TRP A 197 0.34 -1.91 19.90
N PHE A 198 -0.55 -2.29 18.99
CA PHE A 198 -0.16 -2.53 17.60
C PHE A 198 -0.17 -1.27 16.73
N HIS A 199 -1.00 -0.26 17.04
CA HIS A 199 -1.01 1.00 16.32
C HIS A 199 -0.17 2.09 17.00
N GLU A 200 -0.43 2.37 18.28
CA GLU A 200 0.24 3.49 18.95
C GLU A 200 1.72 3.19 19.22
N ASN A 201 2.08 1.93 19.46
CA ASN A 201 3.48 1.54 19.69
C ASN A 201 4.14 0.94 18.43
N ILE A 202 3.74 -0.26 18.03
CA ILE A 202 4.48 -1.05 17.01
C ILE A 202 4.38 -0.42 15.61
N PHE A 203 3.18 -0.03 15.18
CA PHE A 203 3.03 0.66 13.89
C PHE A 203 3.76 2.00 13.86
N THR A 204 3.68 2.80 14.94
CA THR A 204 4.42 4.07 15.05
C THR A 204 5.92 3.85 14.91
N TYR A 205 6.47 2.80 15.53
CA TYR A 205 7.88 2.44 15.41
C TYR A 205 8.28 2.16 13.95
N HIS A 206 7.47 1.38 13.22
CA HIS A 206 7.76 1.02 11.84
C HIS A 206 7.32 2.06 10.79
N SER A 207 6.56 3.10 11.16
CA SER A 207 5.88 3.96 10.19
C SER A 207 6.85 4.65 9.23
N SER A 208 8.03 5.05 9.72
CA SER A 208 9.09 5.61 8.88
C SER A 208 9.59 4.60 7.85
N HIS A 209 9.82 3.34 8.27
CA HIS A 209 10.31 2.29 7.39
C HIS A 209 9.25 1.87 6.36
N ILE A 210 7.97 1.81 6.77
CA ILE A 210 6.85 1.62 5.84
C ILE A 210 6.85 2.74 4.80
N ALA A 211 6.94 4.00 5.22
CA ALA A 211 6.96 5.13 4.31
C ALA A 211 8.15 5.09 3.35
N GLU A 212 9.33 4.65 3.80
CA GLU A 212 10.48 4.39 2.91
C GLU A 212 10.13 3.35 1.83
N MET A 213 9.62 2.18 2.21
CA MET A 213 9.30 1.12 1.25
C MET A 213 8.22 1.53 0.25
N LEU A 214 7.20 2.29 0.69
CA LEU A 214 6.16 2.84 -0.18
C LEU A 214 6.73 3.90 -1.13
N ASN A 215 7.63 4.76 -0.64
CA ASN A 215 8.30 5.77 -1.46
C ASN A 215 9.26 5.15 -2.47
N ASP A 216 9.99 4.10 -2.09
CA ASP A 216 10.84 3.33 -3.01
C ASP A 216 10.00 2.67 -4.11
N LEU A 217 8.79 2.19 -3.80
CA LEU A 217 7.86 1.66 -4.80
C LEU A 217 7.31 2.76 -5.74
N LEU A 218 6.98 3.93 -5.20
CA LEU A 218 6.53 5.09 -5.99
C LEU A 218 7.63 5.58 -6.96
N TRP A 219 8.87 5.68 -6.47
CA TRP A 219 10.04 5.94 -7.29
C TRP A 219 10.28 4.84 -8.32
N GLY A 220 10.06 3.57 -7.95
CA GLY A 220 10.14 2.45 -8.87
C GLY A 220 9.19 2.59 -10.06
N ILE A 221 7.95 3.01 -9.82
CA ILE A 221 6.98 3.30 -10.90
C ILE A 221 7.43 4.49 -11.75
N ASN A 222 7.98 5.53 -11.14
CA ASN A 222 8.49 6.70 -11.88
C ASN A 222 9.64 6.31 -12.81
N ASP A 223 10.64 5.57 -12.29
CA ASP A 223 11.78 5.10 -13.07
C ASP A 223 11.35 4.14 -14.19
N TYR A 224 10.39 3.25 -13.91
CA TYR A 224 9.84 2.31 -14.88
C TYR A 224 9.29 3.03 -16.11
N LEU A 225 8.62 4.17 -15.92
CA LEU A 225 7.95 4.91 -16.98
C LEU A 225 8.81 6.03 -17.61
N ALA A 226 10.05 6.24 -17.15
CA ALA A 226 10.88 7.36 -17.60
C ALA A 226 11.17 7.34 -19.11
N ASP A 227 11.46 6.15 -19.66
CA ASP A 227 11.72 5.97 -21.10
C ASP A 227 10.44 6.16 -21.92
N GLU A 228 9.30 5.64 -21.44
CA GLU A 228 7.99 5.80 -22.10
C GLU A 228 7.54 7.26 -22.10
N PHE A 229 7.73 7.97 -21.00
CA PHE A 229 7.49 9.40 -20.91
C PHE A 229 8.36 10.16 -21.93
N THR A 230 9.65 9.84 -22.01
CA THR A 230 10.57 10.51 -22.94
C THR A 230 10.18 10.29 -24.40
N GLN A 231 9.70 9.09 -24.75
CA GLN A 231 9.28 8.76 -26.12
C GLN A 231 7.93 9.38 -26.48
N SER A 232 6.99 9.43 -25.52
CA SER A 232 5.64 9.93 -25.77
C SER A 232 5.52 11.45 -25.67
N TYR A 233 6.35 12.12 -24.87
CA TYR A 233 6.23 13.56 -24.62
C TYR A 233 6.68 14.40 -25.81
N THR A 234 5.78 15.27 -26.29
CA THR A 234 6.08 16.32 -27.26
C THR A 234 5.69 17.66 -26.69
N GLN A 235 6.63 18.60 -26.66
CA GLN A 235 6.36 20.01 -26.37
C GLN A 235 6.05 20.73 -27.67
N GLU A 236 4.89 21.40 -27.73
CA GLU A 236 4.53 22.25 -28.85
C GLU A 236 5.39 23.54 -28.85
N PRO A 237 5.49 24.28 -29.97
CA PRO A 237 6.30 25.49 -30.06
C PRO A 237 6.05 26.49 -28.92
N GLU A 238 7.12 27.20 -28.51
CA GLU A 238 7.23 27.96 -27.25
C GLU A 238 6.11 28.97 -26.96
N GLU A 239 5.42 29.47 -27.99
CA GLU A 239 4.37 30.49 -27.85
C GLU A 239 3.12 30.00 -27.11
N ASP A 240 2.92 28.69 -26.95
CA ASP A 240 1.66 28.13 -26.45
C ASP A 240 1.78 27.34 -25.14
N HIS A 241 3.00 27.04 -24.66
CA HIS A 241 3.26 26.15 -23.51
C HIS A 241 2.48 24.82 -23.53
N ARG A 242 1.95 24.42 -24.69
CA ARG A 242 1.17 23.20 -24.87
C ARG A 242 2.11 22.01 -24.96
N TYR A 243 1.64 20.87 -24.46
CA TYR A 243 2.33 19.61 -24.59
C TYR A 243 1.30 18.51 -24.84
N ARG A 244 1.77 17.41 -25.42
CA ARG A 244 0.96 16.21 -25.66
C ARG A 244 1.78 14.96 -25.37
N TYR A 245 1.07 13.87 -25.14
CA TYR A 245 1.62 12.54 -25.12
C TYR A 245 1.12 11.76 -26.33
N GLU A 246 2.03 11.10 -27.03
CA GLU A 246 1.67 10.03 -27.96
C GLU A 246 1.21 8.82 -27.16
N TYR A 247 0.05 8.26 -27.53
CA TYR A 247 -0.49 7.09 -26.86
C TYR A 247 0.14 5.83 -27.46
N PRO A 248 0.39 4.79 -26.65
CA PRO A 248 0.74 3.46 -27.19
C PRO A 248 -0.31 3.01 -28.21
N GLY A 249 0.13 2.39 -29.31
CA GLY A 249 -0.76 2.05 -30.43
C GLY A 249 -1.96 1.18 -30.06
N ASP A 250 -1.83 0.35 -29.02
CA ASP A 250 -2.90 -0.51 -28.52
C ASP A 250 -3.82 0.20 -27.49
N CYS A 251 -3.49 1.39 -27.00
CA CYS A 251 -4.28 2.12 -26.01
C CYS A 251 -5.43 2.91 -26.67
N ASN A 252 -6.57 2.26 -26.89
CA ASN A 252 -7.68 2.79 -27.68
C ASN A 252 -8.90 3.17 -26.81
N HIS A 253 -9.09 2.49 -25.68
CA HIS A 253 -10.19 2.76 -24.77
C HIS A 253 -10.06 4.15 -24.13
N SER A 254 -11.12 4.95 -24.17
CA SER A 254 -11.12 6.35 -23.71
C SER A 254 -10.67 6.51 -22.26
N PHE A 255 -11.20 5.68 -21.36
CA PHE A 255 -10.78 5.66 -19.96
C PHE A 255 -9.29 5.32 -19.78
N ALA A 256 -8.76 4.33 -20.51
CA ALA A 256 -7.35 3.96 -20.43
C ALA A 256 -6.43 5.07 -20.96
N ARG A 257 -6.86 5.80 -22.01
CA ARG A 257 -6.16 7.00 -22.49
C ARG A 257 -6.13 8.10 -21.44
N SER A 258 -7.24 8.36 -20.75
CA SER A 258 -7.26 9.29 -19.62
C SER A 258 -6.33 8.84 -18.50
N ALA A 259 -6.31 7.55 -18.18
CA ALA A 259 -5.42 7.00 -17.16
C ALA A 259 -3.93 7.17 -17.55
N TYR A 260 -3.57 6.82 -18.78
CA TYR A 260 -2.24 6.99 -19.33
C TYR A 260 -1.80 8.47 -19.29
N TRP A 261 -2.67 9.39 -19.72
CA TRP A 261 -2.38 10.83 -19.70
C TRP A 261 -2.09 11.35 -18.29
N SER A 262 -2.92 10.98 -17.31
CA SER A 262 -2.70 11.34 -15.90
C SER A 262 -1.40 10.72 -15.36
N LEU A 263 -1.12 9.47 -15.70
CA LEU A 263 0.09 8.76 -15.32
C LEU A 263 1.35 9.45 -15.87
N MET A 264 1.37 9.83 -17.15
CA MET A 264 2.51 10.56 -17.73
C MET A 264 2.70 11.94 -17.10
N ASN A 265 1.63 12.61 -16.71
CA ASN A 265 1.74 13.86 -15.94
C ASN A 265 2.32 13.63 -14.56
N HIS A 266 1.97 12.54 -13.89
CA HIS A 266 2.62 12.17 -12.64
C HIS A 266 4.12 11.91 -12.83
N VAL A 267 4.50 11.18 -13.89
CA VAL A 267 5.91 10.95 -14.22
C VAL A 267 6.65 12.25 -14.44
N ARG A 268 6.05 13.21 -15.16
CA ARG A 268 6.60 14.54 -15.42
C ARG A 268 6.90 15.33 -14.14
N HIS A 269 6.03 15.26 -13.15
CA HIS A 269 6.22 15.97 -11.87
C HIS A 269 7.16 15.22 -10.92
N GLY A 270 7.22 13.90 -11.04
CA GLY A 270 7.98 13.02 -10.16
C GLY A 270 7.31 12.81 -8.79
N PRO A 271 7.87 11.91 -7.96
CA PRO A 271 7.39 11.67 -6.60
C PRO A 271 7.53 12.88 -5.67
N TYR A 272 6.67 12.97 -4.66
CA TYR A 272 6.60 14.11 -3.73
C TYR A 272 7.82 14.22 -2.81
N LEU A 273 8.27 13.08 -2.28
CA LEU A 273 9.45 12.98 -1.42
C LEU A 273 10.65 12.54 -2.26
N PRO A 274 11.87 13.07 -2.00
CA PRO A 274 13.07 12.47 -2.56
C PRO A 274 13.21 11.03 -2.04
N ARG A 275 14.04 10.21 -2.70
CA ARG A 275 14.46 8.94 -2.09
C ARG A 275 15.15 9.23 -0.76
N PHE A 276 14.85 8.43 0.25
CA PHE A 276 15.46 8.53 1.57
C PHE A 276 15.66 7.16 2.20
N LYS A 277 16.54 7.08 3.19
CA LYS A 277 16.80 5.88 4.00
C LYS A 277 16.59 6.20 5.48
N VAL A 278 15.77 5.40 6.14
CA VAL A 278 15.48 5.57 7.57
C VAL A 278 16.66 5.15 8.43
N SER A 279 16.65 5.60 9.68
CA SER A 279 17.64 5.15 10.65
C SER A 279 17.55 3.63 10.84
N PRO A 280 18.67 2.88 10.83
CA PRO A 280 18.65 1.43 11.05
C PRO A 280 17.95 1.02 12.35
N SER A 281 17.99 1.87 13.38
CA SER A 281 17.33 1.61 14.67
C SER A 281 15.81 1.51 14.59
N LEU A 282 15.19 1.89 13.46
CA LEU A 282 13.74 1.79 13.20
C LEU A 282 13.35 0.49 12.47
N THR A 283 14.34 -0.40 12.27
CA THR A 283 14.18 -1.66 11.52
C THR A 283 14.63 -2.90 12.30
N THR A 284 15.17 -2.70 13.51
CA THR A 284 15.84 -3.74 14.29
C THR A 284 14.97 -4.43 15.33
N GLU A 285 13.90 -3.78 15.79
CA GLU A 285 12.97 -4.32 16.78
C GLU A 285 11.66 -4.75 16.10
N TYR A 286 11.04 -5.81 16.61
CA TYR A 286 9.75 -6.39 16.19
C TYR A 286 9.66 -6.94 14.75
#